data_AF-A0A6N9S4Y3-F1
#
_entry.id   AF-A0A6N9S4Y3-F1
#
_cell.length_a   1.000
_cell.length_b   1.000
_cell.length_c   1.000
_cell.angle_alpha   90.00
_cell.angle_beta   90.00
_cell.angle_gamma   90.00
#
_symmetry.space_group_name_H-M   'P 1'
#
loop_
_entity.id
_entity.type
_entity.pdbx_description
1 polymer ?
#
loop_
_entity_poly.entity_id
_entity_poly.type
_entity_poly.pdbx_seq_one_letter_code
_entity_poly.pdbx_strand_id
1 'polypeptide(L)'
;MKQKITDYLDEIYGGTFTATHLQKLVTRLESAKRLITQRRKKHWDESDVVLITYADQFHSNDLKPLPTFNQFYPQWLQRIFSHVHLLPFYPWSSDDGFSVIDYHQVASEAGEWQDIQQLGECSHLMFDFVCNHMSAKSEWFKNYLQQQPGFEDFFIAIDPKTDLSAVTRPRALPLLTPFQMRDHSMRHLWTTFSDDQIDLNYRSPEVLLAMVDVLLCYLEKGAEYVRLDAVGFMWKEPGTSCIHLEKTHLIIKLLRSIIDNVA
;
A
#
# COMPACT_ATOMS: atom_id res chain seq x y z
N MET A 1 -20.50 10.16 6.59
CA MET A 1 -19.07 10.43 6.31
C MET A 1 -18.69 11.76 6.96
N LYS A 2 -17.47 11.93 7.50
CA LYS A 2 -17.01 13.21 8.05
C LYS A 2 -16.82 14.22 6.89
N GLN A 3 -17.28 15.47 7.05
CA GLN A 3 -17.17 16.55 6.05
C GLN A 3 -15.75 16.65 5.44
N LYS A 4 -14.72 16.55 6.30
CA LYS A 4 -13.31 16.60 5.90
C LYS A 4 -12.91 15.59 4.81
N ILE A 5 -13.50 14.38 4.79
CA ILE A 5 -13.17 13.37 3.77
C ILE A 5 -13.66 13.83 2.40
N THR A 6 -14.89 14.34 2.33
CA THR A 6 -15.47 14.89 1.10
C THR A 6 -14.69 16.11 0.63
N ASP A 7 -14.32 17.02 1.53
CA ASP A 7 -13.54 18.22 1.17
C ASP A 7 -12.20 17.85 0.51
N TYR A 8 -11.47 16.87 1.07
CA TYR A 8 -10.21 16.42 0.45
C TYR A 8 -10.42 15.72 -0.89
N LEU A 9 -11.48 14.93 -1.04
CA LEU A 9 -11.79 14.28 -2.32
C LEU A 9 -12.07 15.32 -3.41
N ASP A 10 -12.86 16.35 -3.10
CA ASP A 10 -13.14 17.45 -4.01
C ASP A 10 -11.86 18.24 -4.33
N GLU A 11 -11.00 18.48 -3.35
CA GLU A 11 -9.73 19.18 -3.56
C GLU A 11 -8.78 18.35 -4.43
N ILE A 12 -8.72 17.02 -4.28
CA ILE A 12 -7.84 16.14 -5.07
C ILE A 12 -8.37 15.95 -6.49
N TYR A 13 -9.64 15.60 -6.62
CA TYR A 13 -10.24 15.08 -7.87
C TYR A 13 -11.17 16.06 -8.58
N GLY A 14 -11.59 17.13 -7.90
CA GLY A 14 -12.65 18.01 -8.39
C GLY A 14 -13.88 17.19 -8.79
N GLY A 15 -14.42 17.46 -9.98
CA GLY A 15 -15.59 16.75 -10.50
C GLY A 15 -15.37 15.30 -10.96
N THR A 16 -14.14 14.76 -10.94
CA THR A 16 -13.88 13.39 -11.41
C THR A 16 -14.26 12.32 -10.37
N PHE A 17 -14.34 12.70 -9.08
CA PHE A 17 -14.82 11.79 -8.04
C PHE A 17 -16.36 11.79 -7.99
N THR A 18 -16.96 10.96 -8.83
CA THR A 18 -18.42 10.86 -8.99
C THR A 18 -19.16 10.41 -7.72
N ALA A 19 -20.49 10.63 -7.70
CA ALA A 19 -21.38 10.11 -6.66
C ALA A 19 -21.30 8.58 -6.51
N THR A 20 -21.05 7.85 -7.60
CA THR A 20 -20.85 6.40 -7.57
C THR A 20 -19.57 6.02 -6.82
N HIS A 21 -18.47 6.73 -7.05
CA HIS A 21 -17.23 6.53 -6.29
C HIS A 21 -17.44 6.81 -4.80
N LEU A 22 -18.16 7.88 -4.48
CA LEU A 22 -18.51 8.22 -3.10
C LEU A 22 -19.34 7.13 -2.44
N GLN A 23 -20.35 6.59 -3.13
CA GLN A 23 -21.17 5.51 -2.59
C GLN A 23 -20.35 4.23 -2.35
N LYS A 24 -19.43 3.87 -3.26
CA LYS A 24 -18.47 2.76 -3.06
C LYS A 24 -17.65 2.97 -1.78
N LEU A 25 -17.07 4.16 -1.62
CA LEU A 25 -16.27 4.52 -0.45
C LEU A 25 -17.09 4.46 0.85
N VAL A 26 -18.25 5.12 0.90
CA VAL A 26 -19.14 5.08 2.08
C VAL A 26 -19.44 3.64 2.49
N THR A 27 -19.86 2.82 1.53
CA THR A 27 -20.23 1.43 1.78
C THR A 27 -19.07 0.64 2.38
N ARG A 28 -17.86 0.84 1.83
CA ARG A 28 -16.66 0.17 2.33
C ARG A 28 -16.26 0.65 3.73
N LEU A 29 -16.37 1.95 4.03
CA LEU A 29 -16.08 2.52 5.34
C LEU A 29 -17.07 2.03 6.42
N GLU A 30 -18.36 1.93 6.11
CA GLU A 30 -19.35 1.39 7.03
C GLU A 30 -19.17 -0.11 7.27
N SER A 31 -18.67 -0.86 6.28
CA SER A 31 -18.22 -2.23 6.50
C SER A 31 -17.01 -2.27 7.45
N ALA A 32 -15.99 -1.46 7.18
CA ALA A 32 -14.77 -1.41 7.98
C ALA A 32 -15.04 -1.08 9.46
N LYS A 33 -15.88 -0.07 9.73
CA LYS A 33 -16.27 0.31 11.11
C LYS A 33 -16.87 -0.84 11.93
N ARG A 34 -17.55 -1.77 11.26
CA ARG A 34 -18.16 -2.93 11.93
C ARG A 34 -17.15 -4.03 12.21
N LEU A 35 -16.11 -4.14 11.39
CA LEU A 35 -15.09 -5.18 11.47
C LEU A 35 -13.90 -4.75 12.36
N ILE A 36 -13.54 -3.47 12.31
CA ILE A 36 -12.45 -2.90 13.10
C ILE A 36 -12.96 -2.64 14.52
N THR A 37 -12.61 -3.55 15.44
CA THR A 37 -13.07 -3.51 16.83
C THR A 37 -11.95 -3.19 17.83
N GLN A 38 -10.69 -3.33 17.42
CA GLN A 38 -9.55 -3.09 18.29
C GLN A 38 -9.42 -1.62 18.67
N ARG A 39 -9.23 -1.38 19.96
CA ARG A 39 -8.97 -0.05 20.51
C ARG A 39 -7.49 0.28 20.38
N ARG A 40 -7.18 1.33 19.63
CA ARG A 40 -5.79 1.76 19.37
C ARG A 40 -5.31 2.82 20.36
N LYS A 41 -4.01 2.84 20.60
CA LYS A 41 -3.35 3.92 21.35
C LYS A 41 -3.42 5.21 20.54
N LYS A 42 -3.68 6.35 21.21
CA LYS A 42 -3.83 7.65 20.52
C LYS A 42 -2.51 8.30 20.14
N HIS A 43 -1.48 8.13 20.96
CA HIS A 43 -0.20 8.81 20.85
C HIS A 43 0.93 7.86 21.21
N TRP A 44 2.09 8.10 20.62
CA TRP A 44 3.30 7.41 21.02
C TRP A 44 3.81 8.00 22.34
N ASP A 45 4.47 7.16 23.14
CA ASP A 45 5.23 7.54 24.33
C ASP A 45 6.53 6.72 24.43
N GLU A 46 7.32 6.95 25.48
CA GLU A 46 8.62 6.33 25.67
C GLU A 46 8.58 4.80 25.84
N SER A 47 7.40 4.20 26.05
CA SER A 47 7.22 2.74 26.15
C SER A 47 7.03 2.04 24.80
N ASP A 48 6.90 2.81 23.72
CA ASP A 48 6.73 2.29 22.37
C ASP A 48 8.07 1.95 21.74
N VAL A 49 8.56 0.74 22.01
CA VAL A 49 9.81 0.20 21.47
C VAL A 49 9.48 -0.76 20.32
N VAL A 50 9.95 -0.42 19.12
CA VAL A 50 9.60 -1.12 17.88
C VAL A 50 10.69 -2.09 17.46
N LEU A 51 10.32 -3.36 17.28
CA LEU A 51 11.11 -4.33 16.54
C LEU A 51 10.73 -4.26 15.06
N ILE A 52 11.68 -3.90 14.19
CA ILE A 52 11.50 -3.97 12.74
C ILE A 52 12.12 -5.27 12.26
N THR A 53 11.35 -6.13 11.59
CA THR A 53 11.83 -7.42 11.11
C THR A 53 11.07 -7.86 9.86
N TYR A 54 11.74 -8.65 9.01
CA TYR A 54 11.05 -9.41 7.97
C TYR A 54 10.27 -10.57 8.57
N ALA A 55 9.16 -10.94 7.93
CA ALA A 55 8.32 -12.06 8.34
C ALA A 55 9.03 -13.42 8.20
N ASP A 56 10.04 -13.50 7.35
CA ASP A 56 10.87 -14.68 7.12
C ASP A 56 12.16 -14.69 7.96
N GLN A 57 12.39 -13.76 8.88
CA GLN A 57 13.68 -13.66 9.58
C GLN A 57 13.95 -14.83 10.55
N PHE A 58 12.91 -15.39 11.17
CA PHE A 58 13.00 -16.40 12.22
C PHE A 58 12.67 -17.79 11.67
N HIS A 59 13.60 -18.73 11.79
CA HIS A 59 13.48 -20.05 11.19
C HIS A 59 13.59 -21.18 12.21
N SER A 60 12.86 -22.26 11.95
CA SER A 60 13.01 -23.55 12.61
C SER A 60 12.96 -24.67 11.57
N ASN A 61 13.26 -25.90 11.97
CA ASN A 61 13.23 -27.04 11.04
C ASN A 61 11.82 -27.53 10.73
N ASP A 62 10.86 -27.27 11.63
CA ASP A 62 9.54 -27.91 11.60
C ASP A 62 8.39 -26.96 11.25
N LEU A 63 8.61 -25.65 11.37
CA LEU A 63 7.59 -24.64 11.19
C LEU A 63 8.00 -23.59 10.16
N LYS A 64 6.99 -22.98 9.54
CA LYS A 64 7.18 -21.77 8.74
C LYS A 64 7.69 -20.61 9.61
N PRO A 65 8.23 -19.54 9.00
CA PRO A 65 8.81 -18.44 9.73
C PRO A 65 7.89 -17.70 10.69
N LEU A 66 6.66 -17.34 10.28
CA LEU A 66 5.73 -16.62 11.17
C LEU A 66 5.30 -17.45 12.40
N PRO A 67 4.91 -18.73 12.27
CA PRO A 67 4.68 -19.58 13.44
C PRO A 67 5.91 -19.73 14.34
N THR A 68 7.11 -19.82 13.75
CA THR A 68 8.37 -19.84 14.52
C THR A 68 8.53 -18.55 15.32
N PHE A 69 8.27 -17.41 14.68
CA PHE A 69 8.34 -16.11 15.33
C PHE A 69 7.30 -15.96 16.45
N ASN A 70 6.09 -16.51 16.27
CA ASN A 70 5.05 -16.53 17.31
C ASN A 70 5.46 -17.30 18.57
N GLN A 71 6.38 -18.27 18.46
CA GLN A 71 6.96 -18.93 19.63
C GLN A 71 8.14 -18.15 20.20
N PHE A 72 8.99 -17.58 19.34
CA PHE A 72 10.21 -16.89 19.74
C PHE A 72 9.92 -15.55 20.42
N TYR A 73 9.02 -14.75 19.86
CA TYR A 73 8.77 -13.37 20.28
C TYR A 73 8.30 -13.26 21.75
N PRO A 74 7.26 -14.00 22.21
CA PRO A 74 6.80 -13.92 23.60
C PRO A 74 7.87 -14.34 24.60
N GLN A 75 8.71 -15.30 24.22
CA GLN A 75 9.73 -15.86 25.12
C GLN A 75 10.91 -14.89 25.31
N TRP A 76 11.37 -14.24 24.24
CA TRP A 76 12.66 -13.54 24.24
C TRP A 76 12.57 -12.04 23.98
N LEU A 77 11.57 -11.57 23.23
CA LEU A 77 11.56 -10.20 22.69
C LEU A 77 10.45 -9.32 23.27
N GLN A 78 9.30 -9.90 23.63
CA GLN A 78 8.11 -9.15 24.09
C GLN A 78 8.38 -8.25 25.29
N ARG A 79 9.31 -8.61 26.17
CA ARG A 79 9.66 -7.78 27.35
C ARG A 79 10.39 -6.49 26.99
N ILE A 80 10.96 -6.42 25.79
CA ILE A 80 11.78 -5.31 25.31
C ILE A 80 10.99 -4.50 24.28
N PHE A 81 10.37 -5.20 23.32
CA PHE A 81 9.65 -4.60 22.21
C PHE A 81 8.16 -4.71 22.46
N SER A 82 7.47 -3.58 22.50
CA SER A 82 6.00 -3.52 22.60
C SER A 82 5.33 -3.62 21.24
N HIS A 83 6.05 -3.24 20.18
CA HIS A 83 5.57 -3.19 18.81
C HIS A 83 6.40 -4.09 17.90
N VAL A 84 5.74 -4.72 16.93
CA VAL A 84 6.40 -5.36 15.80
C VAL A 84 5.99 -4.67 14.52
N HIS A 85 6.98 -4.09 13.84
CA HIS A 85 6.85 -3.70 12.45
C HIS A 85 7.31 -4.85 11.57
N LEU A 86 6.34 -5.54 10.99
CA LEU A 86 6.58 -6.52 9.94
C LEU A 86 6.80 -5.77 8.63
N LEU A 87 8.03 -5.87 8.11
CA LEU A 87 8.35 -5.49 6.72
C LEU A 87 7.48 -6.31 5.75
N PRO A 88 7.35 -5.91 4.47
CA PRO A 88 6.33 -6.46 3.59
C PRO A 88 6.31 -7.99 3.58
N PHE A 89 5.20 -8.55 4.05
CA PHE A 89 4.99 -9.99 4.24
C PHE A 89 4.02 -10.59 3.21
N TYR A 90 3.65 -9.79 2.21
CA TYR A 90 2.79 -10.17 1.10
C TYR A 90 3.57 -10.98 0.06
N PRO A 91 2.93 -11.75 -0.83
CA PRO A 91 3.62 -12.26 -2.01
C PRO A 91 4.28 -11.12 -2.80
N TRP A 92 5.56 -11.27 -3.13
CA TRP A 92 6.37 -10.24 -3.77
C TRP A 92 7.28 -10.82 -4.86
N SER A 93 7.80 -9.98 -5.75
CA SER A 93 8.62 -10.41 -6.90
C SER A 93 10.06 -9.90 -6.91
N SER A 94 10.32 -8.74 -6.30
CA SER A 94 11.65 -8.14 -6.15
C SER A 94 11.68 -7.12 -5.00
N ASP A 95 12.84 -6.49 -4.79
CA ASP A 95 13.08 -5.41 -3.82
C ASP A 95 12.72 -5.79 -2.38
N ASP A 96 13.10 -7.01 -1.96
CA ASP A 96 12.92 -7.53 -0.60
C ASP A 96 11.53 -7.24 -0.01
N GLY A 97 10.48 -7.57 -0.77
CA GLY A 97 9.09 -7.38 -0.35
C GLY A 97 8.39 -6.13 -0.89
N PHE A 98 9.14 -5.13 -1.38
CA PHE A 98 8.56 -3.86 -1.81
C PHE A 98 7.98 -3.89 -3.25
N SER A 99 8.21 -4.94 -4.03
CA SER A 99 7.46 -5.20 -5.26
C SER A 99 6.30 -6.17 -5.01
N VAL A 100 5.17 -5.65 -4.50
CA VAL A 100 4.04 -6.47 -4.01
C VAL A 100 3.19 -7.03 -5.16
N ILE A 101 2.96 -8.35 -5.16
CA ILE A 101 2.12 -9.07 -6.12
C ILE A 101 0.65 -9.03 -5.69
N ASP A 102 0.36 -9.29 -4.42
CA ASP A 102 -1.01 -9.34 -3.88
C ASP A 102 -1.07 -8.83 -2.44
N TYR A 103 -1.69 -7.66 -2.24
CA TYR A 103 -1.81 -7.03 -0.93
C TYR A 103 -2.70 -7.80 0.06
N HIS A 104 -3.61 -8.65 -0.41
CA HIS A 104 -4.62 -9.29 0.43
C HIS A 104 -4.19 -10.68 0.93
N GLN A 105 -2.99 -11.12 0.58
CA GLN A 105 -2.42 -12.41 0.98
C GLN A 105 -1.16 -12.26 1.83
N VAL A 106 -0.85 -13.26 2.64
CA VAL A 106 0.47 -13.43 3.25
C VAL A 106 1.30 -14.33 2.34
N ALA A 107 2.58 -14.03 2.18
CA ALA A 107 3.53 -14.84 1.44
C ALA A 107 3.50 -16.28 2.00
N SER A 108 3.17 -17.23 1.14
CA SER A 108 2.90 -18.62 1.53
C SER A 108 4.09 -19.29 2.22
N GLU A 109 5.30 -18.85 1.88
CA GLU A 109 6.58 -19.23 2.44
C GLU A 109 6.77 -18.72 3.87
N ALA A 110 6.18 -17.57 4.21
CA ALA A 110 6.26 -16.97 5.54
C ALA A 110 5.20 -17.54 6.50
N GLY A 111 3.96 -17.70 6.03
CA GLY A 111 2.85 -18.17 6.87
C GLY A 111 1.47 -17.82 6.30
N GLU A 112 0.52 -17.53 7.17
CA GLU A 112 -0.84 -17.11 6.83
C GLU A 112 -1.35 -15.97 7.74
N TRP A 113 -2.53 -15.42 7.43
CA TRP A 113 -3.09 -14.31 8.21
C TRP A 113 -3.34 -14.66 9.67
N GLN A 114 -3.65 -15.93 9.97
CA GLN A 114 -3.85 -16.43 11.33
C GLN A 114 -2.58 -16.31 12.17
N ASP A 115 -1.41 -16.53 11.57
CA ASP A 115 -0.13 -16.37 12.27
C ASP A 115 0.12 -14.90 12.65
N ILE A 116 -0.21 -13.97 11.75
CA ILE A 116 -0.09 -12.53 12.01
C ILE A 116 -1.10 -12.09 13.10
N GLN A 117 -2.32 -12.61 13.05
CA GLN A 117 -3.34 -12.34 14.08
C GLN A 117 -2.87 -12.83 15.45
N GLN A 118 -2.27 -14.03 15.52
CA GLN A 118 -1.70 -14.57 16.75
C GLN A 118 -0.57 -13.70 17.30
N LEU A 119 0.32 -13.17 16.44
CA LEU A 119 1.34 -12.21 16.85
C LEU A 119 0.72 -10.94 17.48
N GLY A 120 -0.39 -10.48 16.91
CA GLY A 120 -1.15 -9.31 17.39
C GLY A 120 -1.84 -9.52 18.75
N GLU A 121 -1.94 -10.75 19.26
CA GLU A 121 -2.45 -11.01 20.61
C GLU A 121 -1.43 -10.61 21.69
N CYS A 122 -0.14 -10.50 21.34
CA CYS A 122 0.95 -10.25 22.28
C CYS A 122 1.85 -9.06 21.91
N SER A 123 1.55 -8.36 20.80
CA SER A 123 2.28 -7.19 20.32
C SER A 123 1.37 -6.21 19.58
N HIS A 124 1.77 -4.94 19.53
CA HIS A 124 1.15 -3.95 18.64
C HIS A 124 1.73 -4.07 17.23
N LEU A 125 0.88 -4.23 16.23
CA LEU A 125 1.32 -4.50 14.86
C LEU A 125 1.46 -3.24 14.01
N MET A 126 2.58 -3.13 13.31
CA MET A 126 2.81 -2.17 12.24
C MET A 126 3.07 -2.90 10.92
N PHE A 127 2.34 -2.53 9.87
CA PHE A 127 2.53 -3.08 8.53
C PHE A 127 3.07 -2.04 7.56
N ASP A 128 3.84 -2.49 6.57
CA ASP A 128 4.17 -1.69 5.40
C ASP A 128 2.99 -1.60 4.44
N PHE A 129 2.62 -0.37 4.08
CA PHE A 129 1.69 -0.10 3.00
C PHE A 129 2.45 0.48 1.81
N VAL A 130 2.79 -0.42 0.88
CA VAL A 130 3.41 -0.07 -0.40
C VAL A 130 2.36 0.55 -1.29
N CYS A 131 2.16 1.86 -1.12
CA CYS A 131 1.03 2.54 -1.73
C CYS A 131 1.35 3.16 -3.09
N ASN A 132 2.63 3.43 -3.40
CA ASN A 132 2.99 4.13 -4.63
C ASN A 132 2.98 3.25 -5.89
N HIS A 133 3.38 1.98 -5.76
CA HIS A 133 3.66 1.10 -6.88
C HIS A 133 3.31 -0.34 -6.51
N MET A 134 3.22 -1.22 -7.50
CA MET A 134 3.04 -2.64 -7.28
C MET A 134 3.83 -3.46 -8.32
N SER A 135 3.93 -4.77 -8.08
CA SER A 135 4.64 -5.69 -8.96
C SER A 135 4.03 -5.77 -10.35
N ALA A 136 4.89 -5.84 -11.37
CA ALA A 136 4.55 -6.20 -12.75
C ALA A 136 4.01 -7.65 -12.87
N LYS A 137 4.09 -8.46 -11.81
CA LYS A 137 3.49 -9.80 -11.74
C LYS A 137 2.12 -9.81 -11.05
N SER A 138 1.62 -8.65 -10.61
CA SER A 138 0.33 -8.54 -9.93
C SER A 138 -0.86 -8.77 -10.86
N GLU A 139 -1.98 -9.20 -10.29
CA GLU A 139 -3.22 -9.40 -11.06
C GLU A 139 -3.78 -8.07 -11.57
N TRP A 140 -3.59 -6.96 -10.86
CA TRP A 140 -4.02 -5.64 -11.33
C TRP A 140 -3.25 -5.23 -12.58
N PHE A 141 -1.94 -5.46 -12.61
CA PHE A 141 -1.13 -5.18 -13.79
C PHE A 141 -1.48 -6.09 -14.95
N LYS A 142 -1.68 -7.39 -14.69
CA LYS A 142 -2.18 -8.33 -15.69
C LYS A 142 -3.53 -7.87 -16.28
N ASN A 143 -4.46 -7.40 -15.45
CA ASN A 143 -5.75 -6.88 -15.91
C ASN A 143 -5.60 -5.59 -16.73
N TYR A 144 -4.69 -4.70 -16.36
CA TYR A 144 -4.33 -3.52 -17.16
C TYR A 144 -3.81 -3.91 -18.55
N LEU A 145 -2.83 -4.82 -18.63
CA LEU A 145 -2.28 -5.30 -19.90
C LEU A 145 -3.35 -5.98 -20.76
N GLN A 146 -4.26 -6.72 -20.13
CA GLN A 146 -5.40 -7.36 -20.79
C GLN A 146 -6.53 -6.41 -21.15
N GLN A 147 -6.42 -5.11 -20.82
CA GLN A 147 -7.43 -4.09 -21.08
C GLN A 147 -8.79 -4.48 -20.50
N GLN A 148 -8.79 -5.07 -19.30
CA GLN A 148 -10.01 -5.44 -18.59
C GLN A 148 -10.75 -4.16 -18.12
N PRO A 149 -12.08 -4.11 -18.23
CA PRO A 149 -12.86 -2.97 -17.78
C PRO A 149 -12.60 -2.63 -16.31
N GLY A 150 -12.39 -1.35 -16.02
CA GLY A 150 -12.09 -0.82 -14.69
C GLY A 150 -10.60 -0.68 -14.38
N PHE A 151 -9.70 -1.23 -15.20
CA PHE A 151 -8.25 -1.13 -15.02
C PHE A 151 -7.59 -0.09 -15.94
N GLU A 152 -8.32 0.57 -16.83
CA GLU A 152 -7.78 1.40 -17.92
C GLU A 152 -6.80 2.47 -17.44
N ASP A 153 -7.07 3.04 -16.26
CA ASP A 153 -6.30 4.12 -15.65
C ASP A 153 -5.55 3.69 -14.38
N PHE A 154 -5.31 2.39 -14.15
CA PHE A 154 -4.62 1.94 -12.93
C PHE A 154 -3.14 2.33 -12.87
N PHE A 155 -2.49 2.42 -14.04
CA PHE A 155 -1.07 2.75 -14.19
C PHE A 155 -0.88 3.92 -15.16
N ILE A 156 0.31 4.52 -15.10
CA ILE A 156 0.59 5.78 -15.78
C ILE A 156 1.34 5.51 -17.08
N ALA A 157 0.65 5.61 -18.22
CA ALA A 157 1.28 5.57 -19.53
C ALA A 157 1.68 6.98 -19.99
N ILE A 158 2.92 7.14 -20.44
CA ILE A 158 3.48 8.42 -20.91
C ILE A 158 4.13 8.23 -22.28
N ASP A 159 4.01 9.21 -23.17
CA ASP A 159 4.79 9.25 -24.41
C ASP A 159 6.28 9.37 -24.05
N PRO A 160 7.17 8.47 -24.50
CA PRO A 160 8.62 8.57 -24.28
C PRO A 160 9.26 9.90 -24.69
N LYS A 161 8.61 10.68 -25.55
CA LYS A 161 9.05 12.02 -25.96
C LYS A 161 8.70 13.12 -24.95
N THR A 162 7.89 12.83 -23.94
CA THR A 162 7.52 13.78 -22.89
C THR A 162 8.77 14.19 -22.11
N ASP A 163 8.95 15.49 -21.88
CA ASP A 163 10.05 15.98 -21.05
C ASP A 163 9.81 15.60 -19.58
N LEU A 164 10.66 14.69 -19.09
CA LEU A 164 10.68 14.21 -17.71
C LEU A 164 12.00 14.57 -17.01
N SER A 165 12.71 15.59 -17.49
CA SER A 165 13.99 16.04 -16.93
C SER A 165 13.87 16.61 -15.51
N ALA A 166 12.72 17.22 -15.20
CA ALA A 166 12.44 17.77 -13.87
C ALA A 166 12.14 16.69 -12.80
N VAL A 167 11.82 15.46 -13.21
CA VAL A 167 11.39 14.38 -12.30
C VAL A 167 12.54 13.96 -11.39
N THR A 168 12.26 13.88 -10.08
CA THR A 168 13.21 13.35 -9.10
C THR A 168 13.31 11.83 -9.24
N ARG A 169 14.54 11.33 -9.39
CA ARG A 169 14.81 9.89 -9.57
C ARG A 169 15.60 9.34 -8.39
N PRO A 170 15.02 8.44 -7.58
CA PRO A 170 15.74 7.82 -6.46
C PRO A 170 16.76 6.76 -6.92
N ARG A 171 16.59 6.23 -8.14
CA ARG A 171 17.48 5.26 -8.77
C ARG A 171 17.98 5.78 -10.12
N ALA A 172 19.21 5.42 -10.49
CA ALA A 172 19.77 5.71 -11.81
C ALA A 172 19.27 4.73 -12.89
N LEU A 173 17.97 4.47 -12.92
CA LEU A 173 17.29 3.57 -13.85
C LEU A 173 16.37 4.36 -14.80
N PRO A 174 15.98 3.78 -15.95
CA PRO A 174 14.96 4.38 -16.81
C PRO A 174 13.65 4.58 -16.05
N LEU A 175 13.04 5.76 -16.22
CA LEU A 175 11.77 6.12 -15.58
C LEU A 175 10.56 5.46 -16.26
N LEU A 176 10.72 5.09 -17.54
CA LEU A 176 9.66 4.53 -18.35
C LEU A 176 10.06 3.14 -18.85
N THR A 177 9.18 2.17 -18.65
CA THR A 177 9.38 0.78 -19.09
C THR A 177 8.34 0.41 -20.16
N PRO A 178 8.75 -0.15 -21.31
CA PRO A 178 7.83 -0.53 -22.37
C PRO A 178 7.12 -1.86 -22.07
N PHE A 179 5.79 -1.87 -22.20
CA PHE A 179 4.96 -3.07 -22.09
C PHE A 179 4.03 -3.21 -23.30
N GLN A 180 3.86 -4.45 -23.76
CA GLN A 180 2.93 -4.76 -24.84
C GLN A 180 1.54 -5.04 -24.26
N MET A 181 0.54 -4.32 -24.78
CA MET A 181 -0.87 -4.49 -24.44
C MET A 181 -1.49 -5.67 -25.21
N ARG A 182 -2.69 -6.10 -24.83
CA ARG A 182 -3.46 -7.14 -25.52
C ARG A 182 -3.73 -6.84 -26.99
N ASP A 183 -3.96 -5.58 -27.34
CA ASP A 183 -4.14 -5.11 -28.72
C ASP A 183 -2.82 -4.97 -29.52
N HIS A 184 -1.71 -5.47 -28.97
CA HIS A 184 -0.35 -5.38 -29.50
C HIS A 184 0.24 -3.96 -29.54
N SER A 185 -0.45 -2.95 -29.02
CA SER A 185 0.14 -1.62 -28.83
C SER A 185 1.22 -1.65 -27.75
N MET A 186 2.22 -0.77 -27.90
CA MET A 186 3.26 -0.58 -26.89
C MET A 186 2.94 0.66 -26.05
N ARG A 187 2.89 0.49 -24.72
CA ARG A 187 2.78 1.59 -23.77
C ARG A 187 4.05 1.68 -22.94
N HIS A 188 4.49 2.90 -22.68
CA HIS A 188 5.63 3.16 -21.80
C HIS A 188 5.09 3.61 -20.45
N LEU A 189 5.27 2.76 -19.44
CA LEU A 189 4.66 2.93 -18.14
C LEU A 189 5.66 3.50 -17.14
N TRP A 190 5.16 4.32 -16.22
CA TRP A 190 5.96 4.94 -15.17
C TRP A 190 6.44 3.90 -14.16
N THR A 191 7.75 3.82 -13.99
CA THR A 191 8.46 2.87 -13.14
C THR A 191 9.57 3.61 -12.39
N THR A 192 9.21 4.26 -11.28
CA THR A 192 10.10 5.17 -10.53
C THR A 192 11.33 4.45 -9.97
N PHE A 193 11.18 3.18 -9.60
CA PHE A 193 12.17 2.41 -8.84
C PHE A 193 12.83 1.30 -9.67
N SER A 194 12.04 0.47 -10.34
CA SER A 194 12.51 -0.61 -11.22
C SER A 194 11.43 -0.98 -12.25
N ASP A 195 11.81 -1.74 -13.27
CA ASP A 195 10.88 -2.25 -14.30
C ASP A 195 9.81 -3.21 -13.76
N ASP A 196 10.07 -3.84 -12.62
CA ASP A 196 9.12 -4.70 -11.90
C ASP A 196 8.18 -3.90 -10.98
N GLN A 197 8.46 -2.62 -10.69
CA GLN A 197 7.67 -1.77 -9.79
C GLN A 197 6.91 -0.70 -10.59
N ILE A 198 5.66 -1.02 -10.95
CA ILE A 198 4.81 -0.16 -11.77
C ILE A 198 4.06 0.84 -10.88
N ASP A 199 4.27 2.14 -11.11
CA ASP A 199 3.63 3.20 -10.33
C ASP A 199 2.11 3.25 -10.57
N LEU A 200 1.36 3.30 -9.47
CA LEU A 200 -0.08 3.43 -9.45
C LEU A 200 -0.50 4.87 -9.80
N ASN A 201 -1.59 5.00 -10.55
CA ASN A 201 -2.09 6.28 -11.00
C ASN A 201 -3.14 6.86 -10.04
N TYR A 202 -2.68 7.60 -9.02
CA TYR A 202 -3.59 8.25 -8.06
C TYR A 202 -4.48 9.34 -8.64
N ARG A 203 -4.29 9.77 -9.91
CA ARG A 203 -5.26 10.63 -10.60
C ARG A 203 -6.58 9.90 -10.86
N SER A 204 -6.57 8.58 -10.91
CA SER A 204 -7.77 7.75 -11.02
C SER A 204 -8.44 7.57 -9.65
N PRO A 205 -9.72 7.95 -9.50
CA PRO A 205 -10.51 7.62 -8.31
C PRO A 205 -10.56 6.13 -8.00
N GLU A 206 -10.56 5.25 -9.01
CA GLU A 206 -10.64 3.80 -8.81
C GLU A 206 -9.35 3.25 -8.15
N VAL A 207 -8.18 3.81 -8.47
CA VAL A 207 -6.91 3.47 -7.80
C VAL A 207 -6.94 3.87 -6.33
N LEU A 208 -7.45 5.07 -6.02
CA LEU A 208 -7.60 5.49 -4.63
C LEU A 208 -8.54 4.54 -3.87
N LEU A 209 -9.68 4.18 -4.46
CA LEU A 209 -10.63 3.26 -3.82
C LEU A 209 -10.02 1.88 -3.57
N ALA A 210 -9.28 1.34 -4.54
CA ALA A 210 -8.59 0.05 -4.40
C ALA A 210 -7.53 0.09 -3.29
N MET A 211 -6.74 1.17 -3.22
CA MET A 211 -5.71 1.31 -2.18
C MET A 211 -6.27 1.64 -0.80
N VAL A 212 -7.42 2.33 -0.73
CA VAL A 212 -8.18 2.47 0.53
C VAL A 212 -8.70 1.10 0.98
N ASP A 213 -9.18 0.25 0.08
CA ASP A 213 -9.60 -1.11 0.43
C ASP A 213 -8.46 -1.94 1.04
N VAL A 214 -7.25 -1.88 0.44
CA VAL A 214 -6.04 -2.51 0.99
C VAL A 214 -5.74 -1.99 2.41
N LEU A 215 -5.71 -0.68 2.59
CA LEU A 215 -5.46 -0.06 3.89
C LEU A 215 -6.48 -0.50 4.95
N LEU A 216 -7.77 -0.53 4.60
CA LEU A 216 -8.82 -0.98 5.50
C LEU A 216 -8.70 -2.47 5.82
N CYS A 217 -8.31 -3.30 4.85
CA CYS A 217 -8.02 -4.72 5.08
C CYS A 217 -6.92 -4.89 6.12
N TYR A 218 -5.83 -4.10 6.06
CA TYR A 218 -4.76 -4.16 7.06
C TYR A 218 -5.27 -3.84 8.47
N LEU A 219 -6.09 -2.79 8.61
CA LEU A 219 -6.70 -2.43 9.89
C LEU A 219 -7.67 -3.50 10.41
N GLU A 220 -8.42 -4.14 9.53
CA GLU A 220 -9.31 -5.27 9.85
C GLU A 220 -8.51 -6.51 10.29
N LYS A 221 -7.30 -6.67 9.77
CA LYS A 221 -6.39 -7.77 10.09
C LYS A 221 -5.47 -7.49 11.28
N GLY A 222 -5.66 -6.37 11.97
CA GLY A 222 -4.99 -6.08 13.24
C GLY A 222 -3.86 -5.06 13.17
N ALA A 223 -3.65 -4.38 12.02
CA ALA A 223 -2.73 -3.26 11.97
C ALA A 223 -3.19 -2.13 12.90
N GLU A 224 -2.29 -1.71 13.79
CA GLU A 224 -2.46 -0.52 14.63
C GLU A 224 -1.73 0.67 14.04
N TYR A 225 -0.61 0.40 13.36
CA TYR A 225 0.19 1.37 12.67
C TYR A 225 0.44 0.93 11.24
N VAL A 226 0.61 1.90 10.35
CA VAL A 226 0.87 1.65 8.94
C VAL A 226 2.00 2.58 8.49
N ARG A 227 3.09 2.00 7.98
CA ARG A 227 4.17 2.74 7.34
C ARG A 227 3.78 3.00 5.88
N LEU A 228 3.73 4.27 5.48
CA LEU A 228 3.45 4.65 4.09
C LEU A 228 4.75 4.62 3.29
N ASP A 229 4.95 3.57 2.48
CA ASP A 229 6.15 3.44 1.66
C ASP A 229 6.07 4.32 0.40
N ALA A 230 7.22 4.88 0.01
CA ALA A 230 7.38 5.73 -1.17
C ALA A 230 6.32 6.86 -1.30
N VAL A 231 5.75 7.30 -0.18
CA VAL A 231 4.57 8.16 -0.14
C VAL A 231 4.77 9.49 -0.87
N GLY A 232 6.00 10.02 -0.86
CA GLY A 232 6.34 11.27 -1.54
C GLY A 232 6.05 11.25 -3.04
N PHE A 233 6.08 10.07 -3.67
CA PHE A 233 5.94 9.93 -5.10
C PHE A 233 4.50 9.80 -5.58
N MET A 234 3.48 9.54 -4.74
CA MET A 234 2.14 9.08 -5.18
C MET A 234 1.48 9.87 -6.34
N TRP A 235 1.69 11.18 -6.45
CA TRP A 235 1.14 12.01 -7.52
C TRP A 235 2.20 12.41 -8.55
N LYS A 236 1.88 12.28 -9.84
CA LYS A 236 2.78 12.62 -10.96
C LYS A 236 2.23 13.75 -11.81
N GLU A 237 3.11 14.66 -12.19
CA GLU A 237 2.83 15.76 -13.10
C GLU A 237 4.09 16.08 -13.91
N PRO A 238 4.15 15.66 -15.20
CA PRO A 238 5.27 16.01 -16.08
C PRO A 238 5.56 17.51 -16.06
N GLY A 239 6.85 17.87 -16.07
CA GLY A 239 7.30 19.25 -15.86
C GLY A 239 7.51 19.65 -14.39
N THR A 240 7.22 18.77 -13.43
CA THR A 240 7.49 18.98 -12.00
C THR A 240 8.49 17.95 -11.46
N SER A 241 8.82 18.04 -10.16
CA SER A 241 9.65 17.07 -9.46
C SER A 241 8.99 15.69 -9.29
N CYS A 242 7.65 15.60 -9.39
CA CYS A 242 6.86 14.41 -9.07
C CYS A 242 7.15 13.81 -7.68
N ILE A 243 7.63 14.62 -6.74
CA ILE A 243 7.83 14.26 -5.35
C ILE A 243 7.34 15.40 -4.45
N HIS A 244 6.62 15.06 -3.37
CA HIS A 244 6.05 16.02 -2.42
C HIS A 244 5.10 17.06 -3.05
N LEU A 245 4.38 16.69 -4.10
CA LEU A 245 3.34 17.55 -4.68
C LEU A 245 2.17 17.70 -3.70
N GLU A 246 1.46 18.83 -3.74
CA GLU A 246 0.35 19.12 -2.81
C GLU A 246 -0.71 18.00 -2.80
N LYS A 247 -1.02 17.45 -3.98
CA LYS A 247 -1.97 16.33 -4.12
C LYS A 247 -1.53 15.08 -3.34
N THR A 248 -0.24 14.80 -3.26
CA THR A 248 0.30 13.73 -2.40
C THR A 248 -0.03 14.00 -0.94
N HIS A 249 0.20 15.22 -0.46
CA HIS A 249 -0.11 15.59 0.92
C HIS A 249 -1.60 15.53 1.24
N LEU A 250 -2.46 15.93 0.29
CA LEU A 250 -3.91 15.81 0.42
C LEU A 250 -4.35 14.35 0.49
N ILE A 251 -3.79 13.46 -0.34
CA ILE A 251 -4.07 12.01 -0.26
C ILE A 251 -3.68 11.46 1.12
N ILE A 252 -2.51 11.84 1.67
CA ILE A 252 -2.11 11.41 3.02
C ILE A 252 -3.11 11.89 4.09
N LYS A 253 -3.53 13.16 4.03
CA LYS A 253 -4.55 13.72 4.95
C LYS A 253 -5.90 13.02 4.81
N LEU A 254 -6.27 12.65 3.58
CA LEU A 254 -7.47 11.88 3.28
C LEU A 254 -7.39 10.48 3.89
N LEU A 255 -6.29 9.74 3.65
CA LEU A 255 -6.06 8.43 4.26
C LEU A 255 -6.13 8.51 5.78
N ARG A 256 -5.49 9.50 6.40
CA ARG A 256 -5.58 9.72 7.86
C ARG A 256 -7.03 9.96 8.30
N SER A 257 -7.77 10.79 7.58
CA SER A 257 -9.17 11.12 7.90
C SER A 257 -10.11 9.91 7.76
N ILE A 258 -9.81 9.02 6.81
CA ILE A 258 -10.47 7.72 6.64
C ILE A 258 -10.20 6.84 7.86
N ILE A 259 -8.93 6.69 8.27
CA ILE A 259 -8.56 5.91 9.47
C ILE A 259 -9.28 6.47 10.70
N ASP A 260 -9.22 7.79 10.94
CA ASP A 260 -9.92 8.45 12.05
C ASP A 260 -11.45 8.30 12.00
N ASN A 261 -12.01 7.86 10.88
CA ASN A 261 -13.44 7.58 10.76
C ASN A 261 -13.80 6.14 11.12
N VAL A 262 -12.88 5.19 10.95
CA VAL A 262 -13.15 3.76 11.08
C VAL A 262 -12.47 3.09 12.27
N ALA A 263 -11.43 3.71 12.82
CA ALA A 263 -10.51 3.14 13.81
C ALA A 263 -10.24 4.08 14.98
#